data_AF-A0A382ZUP2-F1
#
_entry.id   AF-A0A382ZUP2-F1
#
_cell.length_a   1.000
_cell.length_b   1.000
_cell.length_c   1.000
_cell.angle_alpha   90.00
_cell.angle_beta   90.00
_cell.angle_gamma   90.00
#
_symmetry.space_group_name_H-M   'P 1'
#
loop_
_entity.id
_entity.type
_entity.pdbx_description
1 polymer ?
#
loop_
_entity_poly.entity_id
_entity_poly.type
_entity_poly.pdbx_seq_one_letter_code
_entity_poly.pdbx_strand_id
1 'polypeptide(L)'
;MIPQVYFYFDSNNIYNQLIKNQKEFFECADKGSEFVCFVNVSNIEDLKSFIKYLKEEINLNMGEIGELTSEIWDGYGFDELEPHFGEETSEKIIDESWAYLYDLFPN
;
A
#
# COMPACT_ATOMS: atom_id res chain seq x y z
N MET A 1 6.57 -17.13 -5.99
CA MET A 1 5.83 -15.90 -6.33
C MET A 1 5.87 -15.04 -5.09
N ILE A 2 6.23 -13.76 -5.20
CA ILE A 2 6.19 -12.83 -4.06
C ILE A 2 4.71 -12.47 -3.85
N PRO A 3 4.16 -12.57 -2.63
CA PRO A 3 2.79 -12.15 -2.34
C PRO A 3 2.60 -10.68 -2.68
N GLN A 4 1.41 -10.29 -3.11
CA GLN A 4 1.08 -8.93 -3.46
C GLN A 4 -0.21 -8.52 -2.80
N VAL A 5 -0.26 -7.32 -2.24
CA VAL A 5 -1.53 -6.66 -1.90
C VAL A 5 -1.85 -5.65 -3.00
N TYR A 6 -3.12 -5.30 -3.15
CA TYR A 6 -3.52 -4.26 -4.09
C TYR A 6 -4.62 -3.37 -3.51
N PHE A 7 -4.77 -2.23 -4.15
CA PHE A 7 -5.85 -1.28 -3.88
C PHE A 7 -6.23 -0.53 -5.16
N TYR A 8 -7.48 -0.09 -5.24
CA TYR A 8 -8.00 0.74 -6.31
C TYR A 8 -8.07 2.23 -5.92
N PHE A 9 -7.94 3.11 -6.92
CA PHE A 9 -8.06 4.56 -6.76
C PHE A 9 -8.36 5.24 -8.09
N ASP A 10 -8.89 6.46 -8.07
CA ASP A 10 -9.36 7.18 -9.28
C ASP A 10 -8.58 8.48 -9.59
N SER A 11 -7.62 8.83 -8.73
CA SER A 11 -6.84 10.07 -8.88
C SER A 11 -5.79 9.97 -9.98
N ASN A 12 -6.11 10.53 -11.14
CA ASN A 12 -5.17 10.73 -12.26
C ASN A 12 -3.85 11.41 -11.83
N ASN A 13 -3.91 12.37 -10.90
CA ASN A 13 -2.71 13.05 -10.43
C ASN A 13 -1.81 12.10 -9.64
N ILE A 14 -2.37 11.33 -8.71
CA ILE A 14 -1.62 10.34 -7.92
C ILE A 14 -1.03 9.27 -8.85
N TYR A 15 -1.82 8.75 -9.80
CA TYR A 15 -1.35 7.75 -10.76
C TYR A 15 -0.12 8.24 -11.54
N ASN A 16 -0.20 9.46 -12.11
CA ASN A 16 0.91 10.02 -12.86
C ASN A 16 2.16 10.24 -11.99
N GLN A 17 2.00 10.59 -10.71
CA GLN A 17 3.13 10.73 -9.78
C GLN A 17 3.75 9.37 -9.43
N LEU A 18 2.93 8.34 -9.22
CA LEU A 18 3.40 6.98 -8.93
C LEU A 18 4.19 6.40 -10.11
N ILE A 19 3.68 6.54 -11.33
CA ILE A 19 4.36 6.06 -12.55
C ILE A 19 5.65 6.84 -12.82
N LYS A 20 5.65 8.16 -12.59
CA LYS A 20 6.86 8.98 -12.75
C LYS A 20 7.96 8.59 -11.76
N ASN A 21 7.60 8.16 -10.56
CA ASN A 21 8.52 7.81 -9.47
C ASN A 21 8.61 6.29 -9.21
N GLN A 22 8.31 5.49 -10.24
CA GLN A 22 8.23 4.03 -10.20
C GLN A 22 9.41 3.38 -9.46
N LYS A 23 9.10 2.40 -8.59
CA LYS A 23 10.06 1.55 -7.88
C LYS A 23 9.81 0.08 -8.22
N GLU A 24 10.77 -0.79 -7.92
CA GLU A 24 10.66 -2.23 -8.22
C GLU A 24 9.66 -2.99 -7.32
N PHE A 25 9.29 -2.41 -6.18
CA PHE A 25 8.45 -3.07 -5.16
C PHE A 25 6.95 -2.80 -5.31
N PHE A 26 6.51 -2.00 -6.28
CA PHE A 26 5.10 -1.80 -6.60
C PHE A 26 4.90 -1.66 -8.11
N GLU A 27 3.68 -1.79 -8.60
CA GLU A 27 3.31 -1.47 -9.99
C GLU A 27 1.87 -0.97 -10.00
N CYS A 28 1.61 0.14 -10.68
CA CYS A 28 0.24 0.59 -10.88
C CYS A 28 -0.16 0.52 -12.36
N ALA A 29 -1.43 0.23 -12.63
CA ALA A 29 -1.98 0.09 -13.97
C ALA A 29 -3.34 0.79 -14.13
N ASP A 30 -3.57 1.32 -15.31
CA ASP A 30 -4.85 1.89 -15.74
C ASP A 30 -5.84 0.79 -16.15
N LYS A 31 -7.03 0.79 -15.55
CA LYS A 31 -8.15 -0.13 -15.82
C LYS A 31 -9.27 0.53 -16.63
N GLY A 32 -9.08 1.77 -17.07
CA GLY A 32 -10.00 2.56 -17.89
C GLY A 32 -10.92 3.47 -17.08
N SER A 33 -11.60 2.93 -16.07
CA SER A 33 -12.44 3.71 -15.15
C SER A 33 -11.76 4.07 -13.84
N GLU A 34 -10.68 3.37 -13.49
CA GLU A 34 -9.92 3.51 -12.26
C GLU A 34 -8.49 3.00 -12.46
N PHE A 35 -7.66 3.16 -11.45
CA PHE A 35 -6.31 2.63 -11.37
C PHE A 35 -6.26 1.54 -10.30
N VAL A 36 -5.39 0.55 -10.51
CA VAL A 36 -5.02 -0.42 -9.49
C VAL A 36 -3.54 -0.28 -9.21
N CYS A 37 -3.13 -0.41 -7.95
CA CYS A 37 -1.72 -0.57 -7.62
C CYS A 37 -1.48 -1.85 -6.83
N PHE A 38 -0.44 -2.59 -7.22
CA PHE A 38 0.01 -3.82 -6.58
C PHE A 38 1.32 -3.52 -5.84
N VAL A 39 1.44 -3.98 -4.60
CA VAL A 39 2.64 -3.82 -3.77
C VAL A 39 3.16 -5.21 -3.41
N ASN A 40 4.44 -5.46 -3.67
CA ASN A 40 5.10 -6.71 -3.30
C ASN A 40 5.32 -6.76 -1.79
N VAL A 41 4.88 -7.84 -1.14
CA VAL A 41 4.96 -8.01 0.32
C VAL A 41 5.57 -9.37 0.65
N SER A 42 6.81 -9.36 1.13
CA SER A 42 7.49 -10.53 1.71
C SER A 42 7.51 -10.47 3.23
N ASN A 43 7.39 -9.26 3.80
CA ASN A 43 7.35 -9.00 5.22
C ASN A 43 6.75 -7.61 5.48
N ILE A 44 6.56 -7.28 6.76
CA ILE A 44 6.00 -6.00 7.20
C ILE A 44 6.75 -4.76 6.70
N GLU A 45 8.09 -4.82 6.61
CA GLU A 45 8.90 -3.66 6.22
C GLU A 45 8.64 -3.24 4.77
N ASP A 46 8.10 -4.13 3.93
CA ASP A 46 7.74 -3.80 2.55
C ASP A 46 6.54 -2.84 2.50
N LEU A 47 5.48 -3.09 3.29
CA LEU A 47 4.34 -2.18 3.41
C LEU A 47 4.76 -0.86 4.08
N LYS A 48 5.56 -0.91 5.13
CA LYS A 48 6.11 0.31 5.75
C LYS A 48 6.92 1.13 4.75
N SER A 49 7.74 0.49 3.94
CA SER A 49 8.53 1.16 2.91
C SER A 49 7.64 1.80 1.85
N PHE A 50 6.55 1.15 1.45
CA PHE A 50 5.58 1.73 0.53
C PHE A 50 4.86 2.95 1.12
N ILE A 51 4.38 2.86 2.36
CA ILE A 51 3.73 3.99 3.07
C ILE A 51 4.70 5.17 3.21
N LYS A 52 5.95 4.89 3.59
CA LYS A 52 7.00 5.91 3.70
C LYS A 52 7.30 6.55 2.34
N TYR A 53 7.33 5.77 1.27
CA TYR A 53 7.51 6.27 -0.10
C TYR A 53 6.38 7.23 -0.51
N LEU A 54 5.12 6.89 -0.22
CA LEU A 54 3.98 7.78 -0.49
C LEU A 54 4.12 9.13 0.22
N LYS A 55 4.64 9.12 1.46
CA LYS A 55 4.93 10.35 2.21
C LYS A 55 6.11 11.12 1.63
N GLU A 56 7.26 10.47 1.41
CA GLU A 56 8.52 11.18 1.15
C GLU A 56 8.72 11.56 -0.32
N GLU A 57 8.26 10.72 -1.25
CA GLU A 57 8.51 10.89 -2.69
C GLU A 57 7.28 11.40 -3.44
N ILE A 58 6.08 10.96 -3.02
CA ILE A 58 4.81 11.45 -3.59
C ILE A 58 4.28 12.66 -2.80
N ASN A 59 4.80 12.89 -1.58
CA ASN A 59 4.43 14.02 -0.73
C ASN A 59 2.93 14.05 -0.38
N LEU A 60 2.35 12.87 -0.15
CA LEU A 60 0.99 12.74 0.35
C LEU A 60 0.95 12.96 1.87
N ASN A 61 -0.13 13.59 2.33
CA ASN A 61 -0.41 13.70 3.76
C ASN A 61 -1.04 12.42 4.32
N MET A 62 -1.13 12.31 5.64
CA MET A 62 -1.65 11.13 6.31
C MET A 62 -3.05 10.72 5.83
N GLY A 63 -3.96 11.68 5.64
CA GLY A 63 -5.32 11.42 5.17
C GLY A 63 -5.35 10.90 3.74
N GLU A 64 -4.56 11.51 2.85
CA GLU A 64 -4.42 11.06 1.46
C GLU A 64 -3.84 9.64 1.36
N ILE A 65 -2.84 9.32 2.18
CA ILE A 65 -2.28 7.95 2.23
C ILE A 65 -3.34 6.98 2.77
N GLY A 66 -3.97 7.33 3.89
CA GLY A 66 -5.00 6.51 4.53
C GLY A 66 -6.16 6.17 3.60
N GLU A 67 -6.65 7.17 2.85
CA GLU A 67 -7.72 7.00 1.86
C GLU A 67 -7.24 6.12 0.68
N LEU A 68 -6.07 6.44 0.11
CA LEU A 68 -5.51 5.74 -1.04
C LEU A 68 -5.30 4.24 -0.78
N THR A 69 -4.81 3.88 0.42
CA THR A 69 -4.45 2.50 0.75
C THR A 69 -5.44 1.81 1.68
N SER A 70 -6.63 2.38 1.86
CA SER A 70 -7.67 1.89 2.79
C SER A 70 -8.00 0.40 2.57
N GLU A 71 -8.14 -0.02 1.31
CA GLU A 71 -8.47 -1.41 0.95
C GLU A 71 -7.46 -2.44 1.46
N ILE A 72 -6.19 -2.06 1.64
CA ILE A 72 -5.18 -2.95 2.23
C ILE A 72 -5.60 -3.35 3.66
N TRP A 73 -6.14 -2.41 4.44
CA TRP A 73 -6.50 -2.63 5.84
C TRP A 73 -7.96 -3.04 6.03
N ASP A 74 -8.84 -2.75 5.08
CA ASP A 74 -10.27 -3.11 5.11
C ASP A 74 -10.55 -4.58 4.69
N GLY A 75 -9.51 -5.42 4.66
CA GLY A 75 -9.62 -6.87 4.51
C GLY A 75 -8.92 -7.43 3.28
N TYR A 76 -8.77 -6.67 2.18
CA TYR A 76 -8.15 -7.20 0.96
C TYR A 76 -6.68 -7.52 1.17
N GLY A 77 -5.95 -6.69 1.92
CA GLY A 77 -4.57 -7.00 2.25
C GLY A 77 -4.44 -8.28 3.07
N PHE A 78 -5.37 -8.55 4.00
CA PHE A 78 -5.35 -9.80 4.76
C PHE A 78 -5.65 -11.01 3.86
N ASP A 79 -6.69 -10.94 3.04
CA ASP A 79 -7.11 -12.02 2.13
C ASP A 79 -5.99 -12.41 1.15
N GLU A 80 -5.20 -11.45 0.68
CA GLU A 80 -4.05 -11.70 -0.20
C GLU A 80 -2.81 -12.22 0.55
N LEU A 81 -2.67 -12.00 1.85
CA LEU A 81 -1.49 -12.39 2.64
C LEU A 81 -1.68 -13.73 3.39
N GLU A 82 -2.89 -14.01 3.88
CA GLU A 82 -3.20 -15.18 4.70
C GLU A 82 -2.83 -16.52 4.04
N PRO A 83 -3.09 -16.75 2.73
CA PRO A 83 -2.68 -17.97 2.06
C PRO A 83 -1.16 -18.20 1.99
N HIS A 84 -0.37 -17.14 2.20
CA HIS A 84 1.09 -17.17 2.08
C HIS A 84 1.81 -17.19 3.43
N PHE A 85 1.28 -16.49 4.43
CA PHE A 85 1.93 -16.31 5.73
C PHE A 85 1.14 -16.92 6.91
N GLY A 86 -0.11 -17.32 6.68
CA GLY A 86 -1.06 -17.71 7.73
C GLY A 86 -1.67 -16.52 8.46
N GLU A 87 -2.73 -16.78 9.21
CA GLU A 87 -3.55 -15.80 9.94
C GLU A 87 -2.69 -14.86 10.81
N GLU A 88 -2.00 -15.40 11.82
CA GLU A 88 -1.24 -14.61 12.81
C GLU A 88 -0.22 -13.65 12.15
N THR A 89 0.52 -14.13 11.14
CA THR A 89 1.55 -13.30 10.49
C THR A 89 0.92 -12.24 9.60
N SER A 90 -0.20 -12.56 8.95
CA SER A 90 -0.89 -11.64 8.05
C SER A 90 -1.58 -10.52 8.84
N GLU A 91 -2.28 -10.85 9.93
CA GLU A 91 -2.84 -9.86 10.86
C GLU A 91 -1.76 -8.91 11.36
N LYS A 92 -0.62 -9.47 11.79
CA LYS A 92 0.52 -8.66 12.26
C LYS A 92 1.05 -7.70 11.20
N ILE A 93 1.18 -8.14 9.94
CA ILE A 93 1.63 -7.28 8.84
C ILE A 93 0.64 -6.12 8.62
N ILE A 94 -0.66 -6.42 8.58
CA ILE A 94 -1.72 -5.43 8.37
C ILE A 94 -1.75 -4.42 9.54
N ASP A 95 -1.88 -4.89 10.78
CA ASP A 95 -2.03 -4.04 11.96
C ASP A 95 -0.82 -3.14 12.20
N GLU A 96 0.38 -3.69 12.13
CA GLU A 96 1.59 -2.90 12.38
C GLU A 96 1.92 -1.96 11.21
N SER A 97 1.53 -2.28 9.97
CA SER A 97 1.66 -1.35 8.84
C SER A 97 0.69 -0.16 8.97
N TRP A 98 -0.51 -0.41 9.48
CA TRP A 98 -1.49 0.65 9.79
C TRP A 98 -0.97 1.54 10.93
N ALA A 99 -0.49 0.94 12.03
CA ALA A 99 0.10 1.70 13.14
C ALA A 99 1.28 2.57 12.67
N TYR A 100 2.10 2.07 11.76
CA TYR A 100 3.23 2.81 11.20
C TYR A 100 2.81 4.09 10.46
N LEU A 101 1.63 4.13 9.83
CA LEU A 101 1.11 5.37 9.22
C LEU A 101 0.95 6.47 10.28
N TYR A 102 0.44 6.16 11.47
CA TYR A 102 0.32 7.15 12.55
C TYR A 102 1.69 7.60 13.05
N ASP A 103 2.63 6.66 13.22
CA ASP A 103 3.99 6.96 13.69
C ASP A 103 4.76 7.84 12.70
N LEU A 104 4.43 7.78 11.41
CA LEU A 104 5.02 8.64 10.37
C LEU A 104 4.56 10.08 10.45
N PHE A 105 3.42 10.38 11.07
CA PHE A 105 2.88 11.73 11.19
C PHE A 105 2.67 12.12 12.66
N PRO A 106 3.76 12.22 13.46
CA PRO A 106 3.65 12.62 14.84
C PRO A 106 3.21 14.09 14.94
N ASN A 107 2.25 14.35 15.81
CA ASN A 107 1.74 15.70 16.13
C ASN A 107 2.82 16.61 16.72
#